data_AF-A0A432VB10-F1
#
_entry.id   AF-A0A432VB10-F1
#
_cell.length_a   1.000
_cell.length_b   1.000
_cell.length_c   1.000
_cell.angle_alpha   90.00
_cell.angle_beta   90.00
_cell.angle_gamma   90.00
#
_symmetry.space_group_name_H-M   'P 1'
#
loop_
_entity.id
_entity.type
_entity.pdbx_description
1 polymer ?
#
loop_
_entity_poly.entity_id
_entity_poly.type
_entity_poly.pdbx_seq_one_letter_code
_entity_poly.pdbx_strand_id
1 'polypeptide(L)'
;MTRILTEADKCEGFIMATQGFSGGKARWADRADRGLTHQELADALAFELGIFGGSGGPDRLSLTYQGAGLKIWMSWEVHNHVIMKPTFEGKTTIAKARRVYGIEDPTDRQLSLL
;
A
#
# COMPACT_ATOMS: atom_id res chain seq x y z
N MET A 1 -18.58 15.76 12.34
CA MET A 1 -18.18 14.46 12.92
C MET A 1 -17.10 13.88 12.04
N THR A 2 -15.90 13.70 12.56
CA THR A 2 -14.79 13.10 11.80
C THR A 2 -15.06 11.62 11.63
N ARG A 3 -15.24 11.18 10.38
CA ARG A 3 -15.45 9.76 10.05
C ARG A 3 -14.15 8.99 10.33
N ILE A 4 -14.24 7.96 11.16
CA ILE A 4 -13.10 7.13 11.54
C ILE A 4 -12.75 6.20 10.37
N LEU A 5 -11.46 6.03 10.08
CA LEU A 5 -10.96 5.08 9.10
C LEU A 5 -11.16 3.64 9.59
N THR A 6 -11.98 2.89 8.87
CA THR A 6 -12.14 1.45 9.06
C THR A 6 -11.01 0.66 8.39
N GLU A 7 -10.87 -0.63 8.70
CA GLU A 7 -9.91 -1.48 7.98
C GLU A 7 -10.27 -1.66 6.50
N ALA A 8 -11.55 -1.61 6.15
CA ALA A 8 -12.01 -1.64 4.77
C ALA A 8 -11.54 -0.39 4.02
N ASP A 9 -11.71 0.79 4.63
CA ASP A 9 -11.23 2.06 4.07
C ASP A 9 -9.72 2.03 3.84
N LYS A 10 -8.97 1.47 4.80
CA LYS A 10 -7.52 1.33 4.68
C LYS A 10 -7.12 0.37 3.56
N CYS A 11 -7.87 -0.71 3.34
CA CYS A 11 -7.63 -1.61 2.19
C CYS A 11 -7.90 -0.90 0.86
N GLU A 12 -9.04 -0.21 0.76
CA GLU A 12 -9.42 0.52 -0.45
C GLU A 12 -8.39 1.62 -0.78
N GLY A 13 -8.04 2.45 0.21
CA GLY A 13 -7.03 3.49 0.08
C GLY A 13 -5.66 2.95 -0.31
N PHE A 14 -5.28 1.77 0.20
CA PHE A 14 -4.03 1.12 -0.14
C PHE A 14 -3.99 0.69 -1.61
N ILE A 15 -5.08 0.08 -2.09
CA ILE A 15 -5.22 -0.33 -3.49
C ILE A 15 -5.18 0.91 -4.40
N MET A 16 -5.92 1.97 -4.06
CA MET A 16 -5.90 3.23 -4.82
C MET A 16 -4.49 3.83 -4.92
N ALA A 17 -3.73 3.83 -3.81
CA ALA A 17 -2.37 4.37 -3.79
C ALA A 17 -1.36 3.54 -4.60
N THR A 18 -1.54 2.21 -4.66
CA THR A 18 -0.55 1.28 -5.24
C THR A 18 -0.94 0.73 -6.62
N GLN A 19 -2.13 1.07 -7.14
CA GLN A 19 -2.58 0.71 -8.49
C GLN A 19 -2.84 1.92 -9.39
N GLY A 20 -2.31 3.10 -9.04
CA GLY A 20 -2.55 4.33 -9.79
C GLY A 20 -1.98 4.34 -11.21
N PHE A 21 -0.93 3.55 -11.48
CA PHE A 21 -0.35 3.42 -12.80
C PHE A 21 -1.13 2.45 -13.69
N SER A 22 -1.24 2.76 -14.98
CA SER A 22 -1.84 1.87 -15.97
C SER A 22 -1.18 0.49 -15.94
N GLY A 23 -2.00 -0.57 -15.99
CA GLY A 23 -1.54 -1.95 -15.85
C GLY A 23 -1.15 -2.36 -14.42
N GLY A 24 -1.31 -1.52 -13.40
CA GLY A 24 -0.97 -1.84 -12.01
C GLY A 24 -1.63 -3.12 -11.50
N LYS A 25 -2.92 -3.31 -11.82
CA LYS A 25 -3.65 -4.54 -11.49
C LYS A 25 -2.96 -5.79 -12.05
N ALA A 26 -2.53 -5.76 -13.32
CA ALA A 26 -1.87 -6.90 -13.95
C ALA A 26 -0.48 -7.15 -13.34
N ARG A 27 0.29 -6.10 -13.05
CA ARG A 27 1.58 -6.24 -12.37
C ARG A 27 1.44 -6.85 -10.98
N TRP A 28 0.43 -6.45 -10.20
CA TRP A 28 0.22 -7.02 -8.87
C TRP A 28 -0.24 -8.47 -8.92
N ALA A 29 -1.04 -8.87 -9.92
CA ALA A 29 -1.38 -10.27 -10.13
C ALA A 29 -0.13 -11.12 -10.44
N ASP A 30 0.71 -10.68 -11.40
CA ASP A 30 1.99 -11.34 -11.71
C ASP A 30 2.91 -11.46 -10.48
N ARG A 31 3.00 -10.40 -9.68
CA ARG A 31 3.79 -10.39 -8.43
C ARG A 31 3.24 -11.34 -7.37
N ALA A 32 1.93 -11.52 -7.32
CA ALA A 32 1.30 -12.49 -6.41
C ALA A 32 1.62 -13.92 -6.85
N ASP A 33 1.48 -14.22 -8.14
CA ASP A 33 1.74 -15.55 -8.69
C ASP A 33 3.21 -15.99 -8.51
N ARG A 34 4.16 -15.07 -8.69
CA ARG A 34 5.59 -15.38 -8.56
C ARG A 34 6.13 -15.38 -7.12
N GLY A 35 5.39 -14.74 -6.20
CA GLY A 35 5.89 -14.41 -4.87
C GLY A 35 7.00 -13.35 -4.88
N LEU A 36 7.21 -12.66 -3.77
CA LEU A 36 8.28 -11.66 -3.66
C LEU A 36 8.96 -11.70 -2.30
N THR A 37 10.29 -11.62 -2.31
CA THR A 37 11.05 -11.34 -1.10
C THR A 37 10.68 -9.98 -0.52
N HIS A 38 11.03 -9.76 0.75
CA HIS A 38 10.80 -8.47 1.41
C HIS A 38 11.38 -7.28 0.62
N GLN A 39 12.60 -7.43 0.08
CA GLN A 39 13.26 -6.35 -0.65
C GLN A 39 12.59 -6.11 -2.01
N GLU A 40 12.28 -7.17 -2.76
CA GLU A 40 11.60 -7.01 -4.06
C GLU A 40 10.19 -6.42 -3.91
N LEU A 41 9.48 -6.77 -2.84
CA LEU A 41 8.18 -6.17 -2.54
C LEU A 41 8.32 -4.70 -2.14
N ALA A 42 9.36 -4.34 -1.38
CA ALA A 42 9.68 -2.94 -1.08
C ALA A 42 9.97 -2.14 -2.36
N ASP A 43 10.78 -2.68 -3.27
CA ASP A 43 11.15 -2.04 -4.53
C ASP A 43 9.93 -1.89 -5.45
N ALA A 44 9.09 -2.92 -5.54
CA ALA A 44 7.83 -2.88 -6.27
C ALA A 44 6.87 -1.82 -5.72
N LEU A 45 6.75 -1.71 -4.39
CA LEU A 45 5.93 -0.67 -3.75
C LEU A 45 6.52 0.72 -4.01
N ALA A 46 7.83 0.90 -3.90
CA ALA A 46 8.49 2.17 -4.18
C ALA A 46 8.22 2.63 -5.63
N PHE A 47 8.26 1.69 -6.58
CA PHE A 47 7.89 1.95 -7.97
C PHE A 47 6.43 2.41 -8.11
N GLU A 48 5.46 1.69 -7.54
CA GLU A 48 4.04 2.04 -7.69
C GLU A 48 3.65 3.32 -6.96
N LEU A 49 4.31 3.66 -5.85
CA LEU A 49 4.06 4.89 -5.12
C LEU A 49 4.76 6.11 -5.76
N GLY A 50 5.81 5.89 -6.55
CA GLY A 50 6.57 6.94 -7.22
C GLY A 50 7.26 7.92 -6.26
N ILE A 51 7.63 9.09 -6.77
CA ILE A 51 8.28 10.14 -5.96
C ILE A 51 7.31 10.71 -4.93
N PHE A 52 6.13 11.12 -5.41
CA PHE A 52 5.04 11.67 -4.59
C PHE A 52 3.75 11.64 -5.41
N GLY A 53 2.63 11.33 -4.77
CA GLY A 53 1.32 11.33 -5.39
C GLY A 53 0.19 11.43 -4.38
N GLY A 54 -1.02 11.55 -4.88
CA GLY A 54 -2.21 11.68 -4.06
C GLY A 54 -3.48 11.56 -4.88
N SER A 55 -4.59 11.35 -4.18
CA SER A 55 -5.92 11.25 -4.75
C SER A 55 -6.93 11.73 -3.72
N GLY A 56 -8.09 12.21 -4.19
CA GLY A 56 -9.15 12.65 -3.30
C GLY A 56 -10.32 13.25 -4.06
N GLY A 57 -11.34 13.67 -3.31
CA GLY A 57 -12.52 14.32 -3.83
C GLY A 57 -13.68 14.24 -2.83
N PRO A 58 -14.82 14.87 -3.14
CA PRO A 58 -16.04 14.72 -2.36
C PRO A 58 -16.39 13.24 -2.19
N ASP A 59 -16.73 12.84 -0.96
CA ASP A 59 -17.10 11.47 -0.59
C ASP A 59 -16.05 10.38 -0.91
N ARG A 60 -14.79 10.79 -1.11
CA ARG A 60 -13.65 9.88 -1.33
C ARG A 60 -12.58 10.09 -0.28
N LEU A 61 -11.79 9.04 -0.04
CA LEU A 61 -10.62 9.14 0.82
C LEU A 61 -9.62 10.17 0.26
N SER A 62 -9.16 11.06 1.14
CA SER A 62 -7.99 11.87 0.88
C SER A 62 -6.74 11.01 1.09
N LEU A 63 -5.94 10.87 0.03
CA LEU A 63 -4.74 10.08 -0.03
C LEU A 63 -3.54 10.95 -0.38
N THR A 64 -2.45 10.76 0.35
CA THR A 64 -1.11 11.19 -0.04
C THR A 64 -0.19 9.98 0.06
N TYR A 65 0.78 9.85 -0.84
CA TYR A 65 1.73 8.75 -0.79
C TYR A 65 3.07 9.10 -1.43
N GLN A 66 4.11 8.38 -1.02
CA GLN A 66 5.47 8.50 -1.55
C GLN A 66 6.21 7.18 -1.44
N GLY A 67 7.03 6.86 -2.44
CA GLY A 67 7.89 5.67 -2.44
C GLY A 67 9.01 5.77 -1.41
N ALA A 68 9.50 6.98 -1.11
CA ALA A 68 10.50 7.20 -0.07
C ALA A 68 9.94 6.84 1.32
N GLY A 69 10.48 5.77 1.92
CA GLY A 69 9.97 5.23 3.19
C GLY A 69 8.64 4.47 3.06
N LEU A 70 8.15 4.23 1.84
CA LEU A 70 6.90 3.52 1.55
C LEU A 70 5.71 4.09 2.33
N LYS A 71 5.52 5.41 2.28
CA LYS A 71 4.56 6.11 3.13
C LYS A 71 3.24 6.33 2.42
N ILE A 72 2.15 6.09 3.13
CA ILE A 72 0.79 6.37 2.68
C ILE A 72 0.01 7.02 3.84
N TRP A 73 -0.60 8.17 3.58
CA TRP A 73 -1.52 8.86 4.46
C TRP A 73 -2.93 8.74 3.91
N MET A 74 -3.87 8.45 4.80
CA MET A 74 -5.29 8.30 4.48
C MET A 74 -6.11 9.07 5.49
N SER A 75 -7.20 9.68 5.04
CA SER A 75 -8.22 10.26 5.92
C SER A 75 -9.51 10.52 5.14
N TRP A 76 -10.63 10.61 5.86
CA TRP A 76 -11.91 11.05 5.30
C TRP A 76 -12.01 12.57 5.14
N GLU A 77 -11.08 13.32 5.73
CA GLU A 77 -10.95 14.77 5.61
C GLU A 77 -9.65 15.12 4.89
N VAL A 78 -9.51 16.34 4.39
CA VAL A 78 -8.22 16.79 3.81
C VAL A 78 -7.15 16.79 4.91
N HIS A 79 -6.04 16.09 4.69
CA HIS A 79 -4.96 16.00 5.66
C HIS A 79 -3.71 16.76 5.24
N ASN A 80 -2.90 17.14 6.23
CA ASN A 80 -1.56 17.67 6.02
C ASN A 80 -0.51 16.59 6.32
N HIS A 81 0.06 16.00 5.28
CA HIS A 81 1.05 14.93 5.37
C HIS A 81 2.39 15.38 5.99
N VAL A 82 2.65 16.69 6.09
CA VAL A 82 3.87 17.24 6.74
C VAL A 82 3.77 17.16 8.27
N ILE A 83 2.55 17.28 8.82
CA ILE A 83 2.31 17.31 10.27
C ILE A 83 1.80 15.94 10.75
N MET A 84 0.99 15.28 9.93
CA MET A 84 0.38 14.01 10.28
C MET A 84 1.33 12.84 10.07
N LYS A 85 1.24 11.85 10.96
CA LYS A 85 1.93 10.57 10.78
C LYS A 85 1.28 9.77 9.64
N PRO A 86 2.08 9.02 8.87
CA PRO A 86 1.54 8.14 7.84
C PRO A 86 0.66 7.05 8.45
N THR A 87 -0.37 6.64 7.71
CA THR A 87 -1.21 5.48 8.05
C THR A 87 -0.44 4.17 7.87
N PHE A 88 0.40 4.11 6.84
CA PHE A 88 1.34 3.03 6.58
C PHE A 88 2.72 3.58 6.26
N GLU A 89 3.76 2.95 6.81
CA GLU A 89 5.16 3.28 6.58
C GLU A 89 6.04 2.02 6.63
N GLY A 90 7.02 1.95 5.72
CA GLY A 90 8.05 0.92 5.69
C GLY A 90 7.48 -0.50 5.79
N LYS A 91 7.85 -1.22 6.86
CA LYS A 91 7.43 -2.61 7.10
C LYS A 91 5.92 -2.78 7.18
N THR A 92 5.18 -1.79 7.68
CA THR A 92 3.71 -1.89 7.77
C THR A 92 3.05 -1.81 6.40
N THR A 93 3.64 -1.04 5.47
CA THR A 93 3.21 -0.96 4.07
C THR A 93 3.46 -2.29 3.36
N ILE A 94 4.63 -2.90 3.59
CA ILE A 94 4.98 -4.21 3.03
C ILE A 94 4.04 -5.29 3.55
N ALA A 95 3.80 -5.34 4.85
CA ALA A 95 2.87 -6.30 5.46
C ALA A 95 1.44 -6.12 4.93
N LYS A 96 0.99 -4.88 4.74
CA LYS A 96 -0.31 -4.59 4.15
C LYS A 96 -0.39 -5.06 2.69
N ALA A 97 0.67 -4.86 1.89
CA ALA A 97 0.73 -5.36 0.51
C ALA A 97 0.61 -6.88 0.45
N ARG A 98 1.35 -7.61 1.29
CA ARG A 98 1.23 -9.08 1.37
C ARG A 98 -0.21 -9.52 1.64
N ARG A 99 -0.87 -8.87 2.62
CA ARG A 99 -2.26 -9.19 2.97
C ARG A 99 -3.27 -8.81 1.89
N VAL A 100 -3.10 -7.66 1.25
CA VAL A 100 -4.05 -7.13 0.26
C VAL A 100 -3.93 -7.88 -1.07
N TYR A 101 -2.71 -8.24 -1.47
CA TYR A 101 -2.44 -8.86 -2.77
C TYR A 101 -2.16 -10.36 -2.71
N GLY A 102 -2.07 -10.96 -1.51
CA GLY A 102 -1.77 -12.38 -1.37
C GLY A 102 -0.35 -12.75 -1.80
N ILE A 103 0.62 -11.85 -1.63
CA ILE A 103 2.00 -12.06 -2.08
C ILE A 103 2.77 -12.84 -1.02
N GLU A 104 3.10 -14.09 -1.33
CA GLU A 104 3.94 -14.95 -0.51
C GLU A 104 5.40 -14.48 -0.49
N ASP A 105 6.12 -14.81 0.58
CA ASP A 105 7.55 -14.63 0.67
C ASP A 105 8.26 -15.96 0.38
N PRO A 106 8.92 -16.13 -0.78
CA PRO A 106 9.55 -17.39 -1.14
C PRO A 106 10.73 -17.76 -0.23
N THR A 107 11.26 -16.81 0.56
CA THR A 107 12.33 -17.10 1.53
C THR A 107 11.79 -17.44 2.92
N ASP A 108 10.50 -17.22 3.16
CA ASP A 108 9.84 -17.65 4.38
C ASP A 108 9.66 -19.17 4.31
N ARG A 109 10.70 -19.88 4.74
CA ARG A 109 10.68 -21.32 4.97
C ARG A 109 9.85 -21.60 6.20
N GLN A 110 8.55 -21.32 6.12
CA GLN A 110 7.61 -21.88 7.07
C GLN A 110 7.71 -23.39 6.88
N LEU A 111 8.29 -24.08 7.88
CA LEU A 111 8.44 -25.53 7.89
C LEU A 111 7.08 -26.13 7.55
N SER A 112 6.98 -26.79 6.40
CA SER A 112 5.84 -27.64 6.09
C SER A 112 5.75 -28.65 7.23
N LEU A 113 4.75 -28.50 8.10
CA LEU A 113 4.37 -29.51 9.07
C LEU A 113 3.87 -30.71 8.26
N LEU A 114 4.81 -31.56 7.85
CA LEU A 114 4.57 -32.92 7.39
C LEU A 114 4.07 -33.76 8.57
#